data_AF-A0ABD6D4M5-F1
#
_entry.id   AF-A0ABD6D4M5-F1
#
_cell.length_a   1.000
_cell.length_b   1.000
_cell.length_c   1.000
_cell.angle_alpha   90.00
_cell.angle_beta   90.00
_cell.angle_gamma   90.00
#
_symmetry.space_group_name_H-M   'P 1'
#
loop_
_entity.id
_entity.type
_entity.pdbx_description
1 polymer ?
#
loop_
_entity_poly.entity_id
_entity_poly.type
_entity_poly.pdbx_seq_one_letter_code
_entity_poly.pdbx_strand_id
1 'polypeptide(L)'
;SAGNATGLTTAKMTGEQALSNMTALSDFFWQSRANDYPVLQVRSQGSSDDSSSTLNISLSQSTITAGMPTEVTVTVTEAQTQNPVEDATVEISDLQQSGTTNTTGSITFSINASLAGDYPISVSASGFSDATVTLRVDENNTTEQDPLVARFGGPDNEIGNLDVLEAVNAANNGEPIGGEPVTNLDILQLVNRVTG
;
A
#
# COMPACT_ATOMS: atom_id res chain seq x y z
N SER A 1 -59.49 -11.13 -26.98
CA SER A 1 -60.17 -11.19 -25.67
C SER A 1 -59.43 -10.26 -24.74
N ALA A 2 -59.95 -9.04 -24.50
CA ALA A 2 -59.34 -8.09 -23.57
C ALA A 2 -59.82 -8.43 -22.15
N GLY A 3 -58.86 -8.70 -21.25
CA GLY A 3 -59.15 -9.10 -19.88
C GLY A 3 -59.95 -8.03 -19.13
N ASN A 4 -61.02 -8.47 -18.46
CA ASN A 4 -61.93 -7.65 -17.69
C ASN A 4 -61.22 -7.15 -16.41
N ALA A 5 -60.52 -6.01 -16.48
CA ALA A 5 -59.94 -5.37 -15.31
C ALA A 5 -61.07 -4.71 -14.50
N THR A 6 -61.60 -5.46 -13.52
CA THR A 6 -62.53 -4.88 -12.55
C THR A 6 -61.73 -3.95 -11.63
N GLY A 7 -62.01 -2.65 -11.72
CA GLY A 7 -61.39 -1.65 -10.85
C GLY A 7 -61.60 -1.99 -9.38
N LEU A 8 -60.56 -1.85 -8.57
CA LEU A 8 -60.65 -2.00 -7.12
C LEU A 8 -61.56 -0.89 -6.56
N THR A 9 -62.48 -1.25 -5.66
CA THR A 9 -63.38 -0.28 -5.03
C THR A 9 -62.60 0.60 -4.04
N THR A 10 -63.11 1.80 -3.73
CA THR A 10 -62.50 2.73 -2.76
C THR A 10 -62.17 2.06 -1.41
N ALA A 11 -63.04 1.17 -0.93
CA ALA A 11 -62.83 0.39 0.29
C ALA A 11 -61.70 -0.67 0.18
N LYS A 12 -61.38 -1.15 -1.03
CA LYS A 12 -60.22 -2.03 -1.30
C LYS A 12 -58.91 -1.25 -1.40
N MET A 13 -58.97 0.07 -1.62
CA MET A 13 -57.81 0.96 -1.67
C MET A 13 -57.52 1.68 -0.34
N THR A 14 -58.50 1.70 0.59
CA THR A 14 -58.37 2.39 1.88
C THR A 14 -58.80 1.46 3.02
N GLY A 15 -57.82 0.78 3.63
CA GLY A 15 -58.00 -0.16 4.74
C GLY A 15 -56.85 -1.16 4.86
N GLU A 16 -56.77 -1.91 5.96
CA GLU A 16 -55.68 -2.88 6.27
C GLU A 16 -55.42 -3.92 5.15
N GLN A 17 -56.43 -4.18 4.31
CA GLN A 17 -56.37 -5.06 3.13
C GLN A 17 -55.61 -4.46 1.93
N ALA A 18 -55.44 -3.14 1.87
CA ALA A 18 -54.64 -2.48 0.83
C ALA A 18 -53.16 -2.87 0.96
N LEU A 19 -52.67 -3.05 2.20
CA LEU A 19 -51.30 -3.48 2.47
C LEU A 19 -51.05 -4.91 1.94
N SER A 20 -52.02 -5.81 2.12
CA SER A 20 -51.91 -7.21 1.69
C SER A 20 -51.98 -7.40 0.16
N ASN A 21 -52.68 -6.51 -0.56
CA ASN A 21 -52.72 -6.51 -2.02
C ASN A 21 -51.52 -5.79 -2.66
N MET A 22 -50.75 -5.05 -1.86
CA MET A 22 -49.52 -4.36 -2.28
C MET A 22 -48.25 -5.17 -2.04
N THR A 23 -48.31 -6.30 -1.33
CA THR A 23 -47.15 -7.15 -1.03
C THR A 23 -46.50 -7.81 -2.26
N ALA A 24 -47.08 -7.64 -3.46
CA ALA A 24 -46.50 -8.13 -4.71
C ALA A 24 -45.46 -7.17 -5.34
N LEU A 25 -45.30 -5.96 -4.78
CA LEU A 25 -44.33 -4.96 -5.25
C LEU A 25 -43.34 -4.67 -4.12
N SER A 26 -42.37 -5.55 -3.91
CA SER A 26 -41.33 -5.42 -2.87
C SER A 26 -40.51 -4.12 -2.98
N ASP A 27 -40.49 -3.53 -4.17
CA ASP A 27 -39.55 -2.47 -4.56
C ASP A 27 -40.18 -1.07 -4.53
N PHE A 28 -41.46 -0.95 -4.20
CA PHE A 28 -42.16 0.34 -4.19
C PHE A 28 -42.94 0.55 -2.89
N PHE A 29 -43.01 1.80 -2.43
CA PHE A 29 -43.83 2.21 -1.29
C PHE A 29 -44.54 3.52 -1.59
N TRP A 30 -45.73 3.71 -1.01
CA TRP A 30 -46.44 4.97 -1.08
C TRP A 30 -45.92 5.93 -0.01
N GLN A 31 -45.49 7.13 -0.41
CA GLN A 31 -45.18 8.21 0.53
C GLN A 31 -46.43 9.11 0.66
N SER A 32 -47.05 9.12 1.83
CA SER A 32 -48.20 9.97 2.12
C SER A 32 -47.77 11.43 2.33
N ARG A 33 -48.55 12.35 1.77
CA ARG A 33 -48.37 13.80 1.94
C ARG A 33 -49.61 14.37 2.61
N ALA A 34 -49.41 15.26 3.58
CA ALA A 34 -50.50 15.72 4.46
C ALA A 34 -51.67 16.40 3.72
N ASN A 35 -51.42 16.97 2.53
CA ASN A 35 -52.42 17.71 1.74
C ASN A 35 -52.33 17.41 0.24
N ASP A 36 -51.81 16.25 -0.16
CA ASP A 36 -51.60 15.89 -1.57
C ASP A 36 -51.75 14.38 -1.79
N TYR A 37 -51.97 13.95 -3.03
CA TYR A 37 -52.07 12.53 -3.36
C TYR A 37 -50.75 11.81 -3.01
N PRO A 38 -50.83 10.59 -2.45
CA PRO A 38 -49.63 9.81 -2.18
C PRO A 38 -48.91 9.52 -3.50
N VAL A 39 -47.57 9.63 -3.49
CA VAL A 39 -46.72 9.32 -4.65
C VAL A 39 -46.06 7.96 -4.45
N LEU A 40 -46.01 7.17 -5.52
CA LEU A 40 -45.30 5.90 -5.53
C LEU A 40 -43.81 6.20 -5.62
N GLN A 41 -43.08 5.88 -4.56
CA GLN A 41 -41.63 5.96 -4.55
C GLN A 41 -41.06 4.56 -4.63
N VAL A 42 -39.99 4.43 -5.43
CA VAL A 42 -39.15 3.25 -5.36
C VAL A 42 -38.55 3.22 -3.95
N ARG A 43 -38.64 2.09 -3.24
CA ARG A 43 -37.67 1.84 -2.18
C ARG A 43 -36.37 1.88 -2.96
N SER A 44 -35.46 2.80 -2.63
CA SER A 44 -34.07 2.51 -2.94
C SER A 44 -33.81 1.17 -2.25
N GLN A 45 -33.96 0.07 -2.99
CA GLN A 45 -33.09 -1.06 -2.80
C GLN A 45 -31.74 -0.35 -2.74
N GLY A 46 -31.17 -0.25 -1.54
CA GLY A 46 -29.73 -0.19 -1.50
C GLY A 46 -29.36 -1.34 -2.39
N SER A 47 -28.83 -1.01 -3.58
CA SER A 47 -28.26 -2.00 -4.45
C SER A 47 -27.20 -2.63 -3.57
N SER A 48 -27.55 -3.70 -2.87
CA SER A 48 -26.59 -4.72 -2.52
C SER A 48 -26.30 -5.46 -3.82
N ASP A 49 -25.85 -4.70 -4.81
CA ASP A 49 -24.94 -5.19 -5.82
C ASP A 49 -23.57 -5.13 -5.14
N ASP A 50 -23.44 -5.94 -4.10
CA ASP A 50 -22.21 -6.26 -3.42
C ASP A 50 -22.28 -7.76 -3.07
N SER A 51 -22.52 -8.57 -4.10
CA SER A 51 -22.09 -9.97 -4.07
C SER A 51 -20.61 -10.08 -4.43
N SER A 52 -19.88 -8.96 -4.43
CA SER A 52 -18.44 -8.91 -4.60
C SER A 52 -17.78 -9.51 -3.35
N SER A 53 -17.16 -10.67 -3.51
CA SER A 53 -16.28 -11.21 -2.49
C SER A 53 -15.14 -10.21 -2.24
N THR A 54 -14.61 -10.19 -1.01
CA THR A 54 -13.48 -9.31 -0.66
C THR A 54 -12.14 -10.03 -0.89
N LEU A 55 -11.13 -9.28 -1.32
CA LEU A 55 -9.76 -9.78 -1.48
C LEU A 55 -8.97 -9.61 -0.19
N ASN A 56 -8.11 -10.57 0.08
CA ASN A 56 -7.08 -10.52 1.11
C ASN A 56 -5.70 -10.59 0.44
N ILE A 57 -4.85 -9.60 0.72
CA ILE A 57 -3.55 -9.41 0.08
C ILE A 57 -2.46 -9.55 1.14
N SER A 58 -1.45 -10.36 0.84
CA SER A 58 -0.26 -10.53 1.65
C SER A 58 0.99 -10.24 0.84
N LEU A 59 1.96 -9.58 1.47
CA LEU A 59 3.28 -9.33 0.89
C LEU A 59 4.30 -10.25 1.55
N SER A 60 5.24 -10.82 0.80
CA SER A 60 6.39 -11.53 1.38
C SER A 60 7.21 -10.62 2.30
N GLN A 61 7.26 -9.33 1.96
CA GLN A 61 7.87 -8.26 2.74
C GLN A 61 7.01 -7.01 2.60
N SER A 62 6.57 -6.45 3.74
CA SER A 62 5.84 -5.18 3.78
C SER A 62 6.77 -3.96 3.82
N THR A 63 8.09 -4.19 3.95
CA THR A 63 9.10 -3.14 4.07
C THR A 63 10.39 -3.53 3.37
N ILE A 64 10.93 -2.63 2.55
CA ILE A 64 12.20 -2.79 1.81
C ILE A 64 13.06 -1.50 1.92
N THR A 65 14.29 -1.54 1.41
CA THR A 65 15.22 -0.39 1.46
C THR A 65 15.34 0.27 0.09
N ALA A 66 15.32 1.61 0.05
CA ALA A 66 15.50 2.36 -1.19
C ALA A 66 16.83 2.04 -1.89
N GLY A 67 16.85 2.04 -3.23
CA GLY A 67 18.05 1.82 -4.04
C GLY A 67 18.60 0.39 -4.01
N MET A 68 17.97 -0.54 -3.28
CA MET A 68 18.34 -1.96 -3.27
C MET A 68 17.26 -2.78 -4.01
N PRO A 69 17.61 -3.46 -5.12
CA PRO A 69 16.65 -4.30 -5.83
C PRO A 69 16.22 -5.47 -4.94
N THR A 70 14.93 -5.56 -4.67
CA THR A 70 14.33 -6.55 -3.76
C THR A 70 13.18 -7.27 -4.45
N GLU A 71 13.08 -8.59 -4.29
CA GLU A 71 11.95 -9.36 -4.80
C GLU A 71 10.81 -9.40 -3.78
N VAL A 72 9.65 -8.85 -4.15
CA VAL A 72 8.45 -8.85 -3.32
C VAL A 72 7.38 -9.70 -4.01
N THR A 73 6.91 -10.73 -3.31
CA THR A 73 5.79 -11.57 -3.76
C THR A 73 4.50 -11.05 -3.16
N VAL A 74 3.52 -10.80 -4.01
CA VAL A 74 2.15 -10.46 -3.66
C VAL A 74 1.30 -11.71 -3.80
N THR A 75 0.61 -12.10 -2.73
CA THR A 75 -0.36 -13.20 -2.73
C THR A 75 -1.76 -12.64 -2.51
N VAL A 76 -2.69 -13.03 -3.38
CA VAL A 76 -4.09 -12.59 -3.40
C VAL A 76 -4.97 -13.81 -3.17
N THR A 77 -5.81 -13.72 -2.14
CA THR A 77 -6.75 -14.77 -1.74
C THR A 77 -8.14 -14.18 -1.55
N GLU A 78 -9.17 -15.00 -1.69
CA GLU A 78 -10.52 -14.62 -1.27
C GLU A 78 -10.58 -14.59 0.26
N ALA A 79 -11.09 -13.50 0.85
CA ALA A 79 -11.04 -13.29 2.29
C ALA A 79 -11.83 -14.33 3.11
N GLN A 80 -12.92 -14.87 2.56
CA GLN A 80 -13.79 -15.84 3.26
C GLN A 80 -13.29 -17.27 3.14
N THR A 81 -12.91 -17.68 1.93
CA THR A 81 -12.55 -19.08 1.65
C THR A 81 -11.05 -19.35 1.75
N GLN A 82 -10.23 -18.29 1.74
CA GLN A 82 -8.78 -18.34 1.61
C GLN A 82 -8.30 -19.02 0.32
N ASN A 83 -9.18 -19.19 -0.66
CA ASN A 83 -8.81 -19.73 -1.95
C ASN A 83 -7.93 -18.73 -2.73
N PRO A 84 -6.91 -19.20 -3.45
CA PRO A 84 -6.10 -18.32 -4.31
C PRO A 84 -6.95 -17.70 -5.42
N VAL A 85 -6.71 -16.43 -5.71
CA VAL A 85 -7.37 -15.72 -6.81
C VAL A 85 -6.40 -15.61 -7.98
N GLU A 86 -6.64 -16.39 -9.02
CA GLU A 86 -5.92 -16.33 -10.30
C GLU A 86 -6.39 -15.13 -11.13
N ASP A 87 -5.51 -14.61 -12.00
CA ASP A 87 -5.78 -13.49 -12.92
C ASP A 87 -6.19 -12.17 -12.23
N ALA A 88 -5.90 -12.02 -10.94
CA ALA A 88 -6.04 -10.74 -10.25
C ALA A 88 -4.96 -9.77 -10.77
N THR A 89 -5.38 -8.58 -11.19
CA THR A 89 -4.47 -7.52 -11.65
C THR A 89 -3.89 -6.82 -10.43
N VAL A 90 -2.56 -6.80 -10.34
CA VAL A 90 -1.81 -6.11 -9.30
C VAL A 90 -1.05 -4.96 -9.94
N GLU A 91 -1.19 -3.76 -9.40
CA GLU A 91 -0.56 -2.53 -9.92
C GLU A 91 0.14 -1.75 -8.79
N ILE A 92 1.38 -1.33 -9.07
CA ILE A 92 2.17 -0.40 -8.25
C ILE A 92 2.39 0.86 -9.08
N SER A 93 1.42 1.78 -9.08
CA SER A 93 1.38 2.91 -10.02
C SER A 93 2.61 3.82 -9.92
N ASP A 94 3.11 4.06 -8.70
CA ASP A 94 4.29 4.90 -8.45
C ASP A 94 5.59 4.31 -9.02
N LEU A 95 5.63 2.99 -9.26
CA LEU A 95 6.76 2.30 -9.87
C LEU A 95 6.49 1.87 -11.32
N GLN A 96 5.30 2.19 -11.86
CA GLN A 96 4.85 1.76 -13.19
C GLN A 96 4.98 0.24 -13.40
N GLN A 97 4.77 -0.54 -12.34
CA GLN A 97 4.79 -2.00 -12.38
C GLN A 97 3.37 -2.54 -12.31
N SER A 98 3.05 -3.52 -13.16
CA SER A 98 1.79 -4.23 -13.12
C SER A 98 1.95 -5.67 -13.60
N GLY A 99 1.02 -6.52 -13.22
CA GLY A 99 0.94 -7.90 -13.71
C GLY A 99 -0.27 -8.63 -13.13
N THR A 100 -0.42 -9.89 -13.49
CA THR A 100 -1.52 -10.74 -13.03
C THR A 100 -1.04 -11.89 -12.17
N THR A 101 -1.84 -12.28 -11.17
CA THR A 101 -1.56 -13.45 -10.33
C THR A 101 -1.67 -14.76 -11.12
N ASN A 102 -0.82 -15.73 -10.78
CA ASN A 102 -0.86 -17.08 -11.35
C ASN A 102 -1.95 -17.97 -10.69
N THR A 103 -2.01 -19.25 -11.07
CA THR A 103 -2.91 -20.27 -10.50
C THR A 103 -2.81 -20.46 -8.98
N THR A 104 -1.71 -20.03 -8.36
CA THR A 104 -1.53 -20.04 -6.89
C THR A 104 -1.89 -18.70 -6.24
N GLY A 105 -2.51 -17.80 -6.99
CA GLY A 105 -2.90 -16.46 -6.55
C GLY A 105 -1.72 -15.57 -6.24
N SER A 106 -0.55 -15.78 -6.88
CA SER A 106 0.67 -15.06 -6.54
C SER A 106 1.35 -14.44 -7.76
N ILE A 107 2.06 -13.33 -7.53
CA ILE A 107 2.93 -12.64 -8.49
C ILE A 107 4.16 -12.09 -7.76
N THR A 108 5.33 -12.10 -8.40
CA THR A 108 6.56 -11.53 -7.85
C THR A 108 7.01 -10.34 -8.68
N PHE A 109 7.30 -9.23 -8.00
CA PHE A 109 7.88 -8.03 -8.58
C PHE A 109 9.33 -7.86 -8.11
N SER A 110 10.23 -7.50 -9.03
CA SER A 110 11.55 -6.99 -8.68
C SER A 110 11.45 -5.48 -8.53
N ILE A 111 11.47 -5.02 -7.28
CA ILE A 111 11.25 -3.63 -6.89
C ILE A 111 12.60 -2.97 -6.61
N ASN A 112 12.87 -1.86 -7.29
CA ASN A 112 14.03 -0.99 -7.02
C ASN A 112 13.55 0.46 -6.93
N ALA A 113 12.92 0.80 -5.80
CA ALA A 113 12.45 2.15 -5.53
C ALA A 113 13.64 3.05 -5.16
N SER A 114 13.82 4.18 -5.85
CA SER A 114 14.92 5.12 -5.55
C SER A 114 14.66 6.04 -4.38
N LEU A 115 13.39 6.20 -3.99
CA LEU A 115 12.96 7.09 -2.91
C LEU A 115 12.31 6.29 -1.79
N ALA A 116 12.52 6.74 -0.57
CA ALA A 116 11.76 6.24 0.57
C ALA A 116 10.32 6.79 0.52
N GLY A 117 9.39 6.01 1.06
CA GLY A 117 7.98 6.37 1.08
C GLY A 117 7.07 5.16 1.16
N ASP A 118 5.78 5.45 1.19
CA ASP A 118 4.73 4.44 1.16
C ASP A 118 4.21 4.30 -0.28
N TYR A 119 4.32 3.08 -0.82
CA TYR A 119 3.93 2.74 -2.18
C TYR A 119 2.63 1.93 -2.14
N PRO A 120 1.48 2.51 -2.54
CA PRO A 120 0.22 1.78 -2.61
C PRO A 120 0.26 0.76 -3.76
N ILE A 121 -0.19 -0.45 -3.45
CA ILE A 121 -0.37 -1.55 -4.38
C ILE A 121 -1.87 -1.79 -4.49
N SER A 122 -2.41 -1.56 -5.67
CA SER A 122 -3.82 -1.77 -5.99
C SER A 122 -4.00 -3.16 -6.58
N VAL A 123 -5.05 -3.86 -6.15
CA VAL A 123 -5.40 -5.19 -6.64
C VAL A 123 -6.87 -5.21 -7.04
N SER A 124 -7.14 -5.66 -8.26
CA SER A 124 -8.50 -5.81 -8.80
C SER A 124 -8.69 -7.20 -9.42
N ALA A 125 -9.88 -7.77 -9.27
CA ALA A 125 -10.24 -9.05 -9.84
C ALA A 125 -11.74 -9.08 -10.18
N SER A 126 -12.11 -9.75 -11.27
CA SER A 126 -13.52 -9.83 -11.68
C SER A 126 -14.37 -10.56 -10.63
N GLY A 127 -15.48 -9.93 -10.21
CA GLY A 127 -16.35 -10.48 -9.18
C GLY A 127 -15.88 -10.22 -7.75
N PHE A 128 -14.82 -9.43 -7.56
CA PHE A 128 -14.32 -9.01 -6.25
C PHE A 128 -14.32 -7.49 -6.13
N SER A 129 -14.40 -7.00 -4.89
CA SER A 129 -14.13 -5.60 -4.59
C SER A 129 -12.63 -5.34 -4.67
N ASP A 130 -12.26 -4.22 -5.29
CA ASP A 130 -10.87 -3.76 -5.35
C ASP A 130 -10.30 -3.57 -3.95
N ALA A 131 -9.00 -3.84 -3.81
CA ALA A 131 -8.29 -3.76 -2.55
C ALA A 131 -6.94 -3.09 -2.71
N THR A 132 -6.44 -2.51 -1.63
CA THR A 132 -5.16 -1.81 -1.61
C THR A 132 -4.34 -2.24 -0.41
N VAL A 133 -3.04 -2.47 -0.63
CA VAL A 133 -2.05 -2.70 0.43
C VAL A 133 -0.89 -1.74 0.23
N THR A 134 -0.20 -1.39 1.31
CA THR A 134 0.95 -0.47 1.24
C THR A 134 2.25 -1.25 1.40
N LEU A 135 3.18 -1.05 0.46
CA LEU A 135 4.58 -1.41 0.61
C LEU A 135 5.35 -0.20 1.13
N ARG A 136 6.04 -0.36 2.26
CA ARG A 136 6.90 0.69 2.81
C ARG A 136 8.31 0.57 2.24
N VAL A 137 8.89 1.68 1.80
CA VAL A 137 10.29 1.78 1.43
C VAL A 137 10.97 2.69 2.43
N ASP A 138 11.85 2.13 3.25
CA ASP A 138 12.66 2.91 4.18
C ASP A 138 13.86 3.53 3.46
N GLU A 139 14.34 4.65 4.02
CA GLU A 139 15.55 5.31 3.54
C GLU A 139 16.73 4.35 3.59
N ASN A 140 17.51 4.37 2.52
CA ASN A 140 18.82 3.74 2.54
C ASN A 140 19.77 4.60 3.34
N ASN A 141 19.73 4.42 4.66
CA ASN A 141 20.67 5.03 5.59
C ASN A 141 22.04 4.35 5.52
N THR A 142 22.56 4.13 4.31
CA THR A 142 23.99 4.02 4.12
C THR A 142 24.57 5.40 4.40
N THR A 143 24.76 5.71 5.68
CA THR A 143 25.89 6.54 6.08
C THR A 143 27.12 5.78 5.63
N GLU A 144 27.50 5.92 4.36
CA GLU A 144 28.88 5.78 3.93
C GLU A 144 29.64 6.87 4.70
N GLN A 145 29.91 6.60 5.97
CA GLN A 145 30.76 7.44 6.76
C GLN A 145 32.10 7.38 6.05
N ASP A 146 32.56 8.54 5.56
CA ASP A 146 33.84 8.69 4.88
C ASP A 146 34.87 7.83 5.62
N PRO A 147 35.53 6.86 4.96
CA PRO A 147 36.39 5.90 5.66
C PRO A 147 37.53 6.59 6.42
N LEU A 148 37.93 7.80 6.03
CA LEU A 148 38.85 8.63 6.81
C LEU A 148 38.21 9.13 8.10
N VAL A 149 36.97 9.61 8.04
CA VAL A 149 36.19 10.04 9.23
C VAL A 149 35.88 8.85 10.14
N ALA A 150 35.52 7.70 9.60
CA ALA A 150 35.24 6.50 10.39
C ALA A 150 36.48 6.02 11.17
N ARG A 151 37.68 6.25 10.61
CA ARG A 151 38.94 5.81 11.20
C ARG A 151 39.58 6.86 12.10
N PHE A 152 39.57 8.12 11.70
CA PHE A 152 40.31 9.20 12.35
C PHE A 152 39.41 10.31 12.90
N GLY A 153 38.15 10.38 12.47
CA GLY A 153 37.22 11.37 12.99
C GLY A 153 36.78 10.96 14.37
N GLY A 154 37.01 11.83 15.34
CA GLY A 154 36.66 11.60 16.72
C GLY A 154 35.14 11.44 16.94
N PRO A 155 34.67 11.57 18.20
CA PRO A 155 33.25 11.38 18.54
C PRO A 155 32.26 12.31 17.82
N ASP A 156 32.76 13.40 17.23
CA ASP A 156 32.02 14.38 16.46
C ASP A 156 31.89 14.02 14.97
N ASN A 157 32.51 12.93 14.52
CA ASN A 157 32.49 12.47 13.13
C ASN A 157 33.02 13.54 12.14
N GLU A 158 33.99 14.34 12.56
CA GLU A 158 34.69 15.30 11.71
C GLU A 158 36.21 15.06 11.77
N ILE A 159 36.95 15.45 10.71
CA ILE A 159 38.42 15.48 10.76
C ILE A 159 38.85 16.90 11.09
N GLY A 160 39.48 17.07 12.24
CA GLY A 160 40.09 18.31 12.69
C GLY A 160 41.61 18.25 12.75
N ASN A 161 42.20 19.39 13.12
CA ASN A 161 43.65 19.51 13.33
C ASN A 161 44.17 18.58 14.44
N LEU A 162 43.32 18.26 15.43
CA LEU A 162 43.68 17.35 16.51
C LEU A 162 43.82 15.92 15.98
N ASP A 163 42.89 15.46 15.14
CA ASP A 163 42.90 14.13 14.55
C ASP A 163 44.12 13.95 13.62
N VAL A 164 44.46 15.00 12.85
CA VAL A 164 45.70 15.03 12.05
C VAL A 164 46.92 14.86 12.97
N LEU A 165 46.98 15.58 14.09
CA LEU A 165 48.10 15.51 15.02
C LEU A 165 48.22 14.13 15.68
N GLU A 166 47.09 13.53 16.06
CA GLU A 166 47.04 12.17 16.60
C GLU A 166 47.55 11.15 15.58
N ALA A 167 47.08 11.24 14.33
CA ALA A 167 47.55 10.38 13.25
C ALA A 167 49.06 10.54 13.00
N VAL A 168 49.59 11.77 13.00
CA VAL A 168 51.03 12.04 12.85
C VAL A 168 51.83 11.42 14.00
N ASN A 169 51.35 11.57 15.24
CA ASN A 169 52.01 10.96 16.40
C ASN A 169 51.97 9.43 16.33
N ALA A 170 50.84 8.85 15.93
CA ALA A 170 50.70 7.41 15.76
C ALA A 170 51.65 6.88 14.67
N ALA A 171 51.73 7.54 13.53
CA ALA A 171 52.66 7.18 12.45
C ALA A 171 54.14 7.23 12.89
N ASN A 172 54.53 8.25 13.67
CA ASN A 172 55.90 8.38 14.17
C ASN A 172 56.26 7.31 15.22
N ASN A 173 55.28 6.88 16.02
CA ASN A 173 55.48 5.87 17.07
C ASN A 173 55.21 4.44 16.61
N GLY A 174 54.71 4.25 15.39
CA GLY A 174 54.30 2.94 14.87
C GLY A 174 53.01 2.40 15.51
N GLU A 175 52.21 3.27 16.11
CA GLU A 175 50.95 2.91 16.75
C GLU A 175 49.82 2.84 15.70
N PRO A 176 48.96 1.81 15.74
CA PRO A 176 47.81 1.71 14.85
C PRO A 176 46.66 2.60 15.30
N ILE A 177 45.88 3.11 14.34
CA ILE A 177 44.57 3.74 14.57
C ILE A 177 43.50 2.94 13.83
N GLY A 178 42.44 2.55 14.55
CA GLY A 178 41.39 1.69 14.01
C GLY A 178 41.86 0.26 13.71
N GLY A 179 42.95 -0.20 14.33
CA GLY A 179 43.52 -1.54 14.13
C GLY A 179 44.51 -1.65 12.95
N GLU A 180 44.68 -0.58 12.17
CA GLU A 180 45.59 -0.53 11.02
C GLU A 180 46.73 0.48 11.23
N PRO A 181 47.95 0.23 10.70
CA PRO A 181 49.07 1.16 10.80
C PRO A 181 48.76 2.46 10.07
N VAL A 182 49.20 3.59 10.62
CA VAL A 182 49.02 4.91 9.99
C VAL A 182 50.16 5.15 8.99
N THR A 183 49.80 5.46 7.74
CA THR A 183 50.74 5.69 6.65
C THR A 183 50.90 7.17 6.33
N ASN A 184 51.97 7.55 5.65
CA ASN A 184 52.13 8.91 5.13
C ASN A 184 51.02 9.31 4.15
N LEU A 185 50.39 8.35 3.48
CA LEU A 185 49.24 8.60 2.61
C LEU A 185 48.01 8.99 3.43
N ASP A 186 47.75 8.31 4.55
CA ASP A 186 46.68 8.66 5.47
C ASP A 186 46.86 10.09 5.99
N ILE A 187 48.08 10.45 6.42
CA ILE A 187 48.39 11.81 6.88
C ILE A 187 48.12 12.85 5.78
N LEU A 188 48.54 12.59 4.55
CA LEU A 188 48.31 13.51 3.44
C LEU A 188 46.82 13.71 3.16
N GLN A 189 46.04 12.64 3.22
CA GLN A 189 44.58 12.70 3.04
C GLN A 189 43.92 13.51 4.16
N LEU A 190 44.32 13.30 5.41
CA LEU A 190 43.81 14.06 6.55
C LEU A 190 44.17 15.55 6.46
N VAL A 191 45.42 15.89 6.13
CA VAL A 191 45.84 17.29 5.95
C VAL A 191 45.03 17.97 4.84
N ASN A 192 44.89 17.32 3.68
CA ASN A 192 44.10 17.86 2.57
C ASN A 192 42.63 18.10 2.97
N ARG A 193 42.06 17.25 3.83
CA ARG A 193 40.69 17.38 4.35
C ARG A 193 40.50 18.61 5.22
N VAL A 194 41.50 18.96 6.03
CA VAL A 194 41.43 20.07 7.00
C VAL A 194 41.82 21.43 6.37
N THR A 195 42.64 21.40 5.31
CA THR A 195 43.14 22.62 4.66
C THR A 195 42.42 23.02 3.37
N GLY A 196 41.56 22.15 2.83
CA GLY A 196 40.76 22.39 1.62
C GLY A 196 39.37 22.89 1.94
#